data_AF-A0A077Y7R3-F1
#
_entry.id   AF-A0A077Y7R3-F1
#
_cell.length_a   1.000
_cell.length_b   1.000
_cell.length_c   1.000
_cell.angle_alpha   90.00
_cell.angle_beta   90.00
_cell.angle_gamma   90.00
#
_symmetry.space_group_name_H-M   'P 1'
#
loop_
_entity.id
_entity.type
_entity.pdbx_description
1 polymer ?
#
loop_
_entity_poly.entity_id
_entity_poly.type
_entity_poly.pdbx_seq_one_letter_code
_entity_poly.pdbx_strand_id
1 'polypeptide(L)'
;MDEYKCSLCLDDIYVNTEKKLFLFDICKHKICGECLENHLNKHNKQHCPRCKIAITKKNVVPFDIEEKIYSNQKNIRSKLTEIFNKKRHNFQNTPLYNNYLEKIEDIIFMLTNECDEKKRKIIEAYIKRYEKENIKLIEENNSLIYENEKKKIHEIVKEEGNLYEIIKQRPIVNKLNNETYVHSLVKENPKLFNEVKVTNISESQPQPLNPAIRNDTDIPVRKFVSEEEIKKSDYAGGYDISIVFKRCDQEFNSTIYLNI
;
A
#
# COMPACT_ATOMS: atom_id res chain seq x y z
N MET A 1 34.36 -4.57 -6.29
CA MET A 1 34.08 -5.21 -7.60
C MET A 1 33.45 -6.60 -7.46
N ASP A 2 33.49 -7.27 -6.30
CA ASP A 2 32.86 -8.61 -6.18
C ASP A 2 31.33 -8.59 -6.15
N GLU A 3 30.71 -7.41 -6.07
CA GLU A 3 29.26 -7.29 -6.03
C GLU A 3 28.57 -7.66 -7.33
N TYR A 4 29.29 -7.54 -8.46
CA TYR A 4 28.84 -7.80 -9.83
C TYR A 4 29.15 -9.23 -10.30
N LYS A 5 29.74 -10.07 -9.43
CA LYS A 5 30.15 -11.44 -9.77
C LYS A 5 29.03 -12.46 -9.52
N CYS A 6 28.91 -13.41 -10.44
CA CYS A 6 28.13 -14.61 -10.22
C CYS A 6 28.81 -15.50 -9.17
N SER A 7 28.07 -16.01 -8.17
CA SER A 7 28.64 -16.88 -7.14
C SER A 7 29.03 -18.29 -7.61
N LEU A 8 28.74 -18.64 -8.88
CA LEU A 8 29.06 -19.95 -9.46
C LEU A 8 30.14 -19.88 -10.54
N CYS A 9 29.91 -19.12 -11.62
CA CYS A 9 30.90 -18.99 -12.68
C CYS A 9 31.95 -17.92 -12.41
N LEU A 10 31.77 -17.07 -11.38
CA LEU A 10 32.65 -15.95 -11.06
C LEU A 10 32.78 -14.89 -12.16
N ASP A 11 31.98 -15.01 -13.23
CA ASP A 11 31.91 -13.99 -14.29
C ASP A 11 31.42 -12.66 -13.70
N ASP A 12 32.11 -11.58 -14.10
CA ASP A 12 31.73 -10.19 -13.84
C ASP A 12 30.71 -9.73 -14.89
N ILE A 13 29.50 -9.41 -14.43
CA ILE A 13 28.42 -8.93 -15.30
C ILE A 13 28.64 -7.49 -15.77
N TYR A 14 29.50 -6.75 -15.08
CA TYR A 14 29.93 -5.43 -15.53
C TYR A 14 30.61 -5.47 -16.91
N VAL A 15 31.32 -6.56 -17.24
CA VAL A 15 31.99 -6.72 -18.54
C VAL A 15 31.01 -7.17 -19.63
N ASN A 16 30.02 -7.98 -19.25
CA ASN A 16 29.04 -8.57 -20.18
C ASN A 16 27.64 -8.02 -19.90
N THR A 17 27.31 -6.89 -20.52
CA THR A 17 26.03 -6.17 -20.33
C THR A 17 24.77 -6.96 -20.69
N GLU A 18 24.89 -8.03 -21.48
CA GLU A 18 23.75 -8.90 -21.82
C GLU A 18 23.36 -9.87 -20.70
N LYS A 19 24.29 -10.18 -19.79
CA LYS A 19 24.04 -11.12 -18.69
C LYS A 19 23.33 -10.41 -17.55
N LYS A 20 22.25 -10.99 -17.06
CA LYS A 20 21.51 -10.48 -15.89
C LYS A 20 21.86 -11.25 -14.62
N LEU A 21 21.95 -10.54 -13.48
CA LEU A 21 22.04 -11.14 -12.16
C LEU A 21 20.65 -11.45 -11.60
N PHE A 22 20.59 -12.50 -10.81
CA PHE A 22 19.42 -12.90 -10.04
C PHE A 22 19.84 -13.12 -8.59
N LEU A 23 18.97 -12.73 -7.66
CA LEU A 23 19.13 -12.91 -6.22
C LEU A 23 18.11 -13.94 -5.73
N PHE A 24 18.55 -14.82 -4.84
CA PHE A 24 17.64 -15.68 -4.09
C PHE A 24 17.16 -14.97 -2.82
N ASP A 25 15.86 -14.74 -2.66
CA ASP A 25 15.33 -13.94 -1.54
C ASP A 25 15.65 -14.51 -0.16
N ILE A 26 15.61 -15.84 -0.04
CA ILE A 26 15.78 -16.54 1.25
C ILE A 26 17.24 -16.48 1.73
N CYS A 27 18.19 -16.76 0.83
CA CYS A 27 19.60 -16.93 1.18
C CYS A 27 20.52 -15.80 0.72
N LYS A 28 19.99 -14.83 -0.05
CA LYS A 28 20.68 -13.64 -0.56
C LYS A 28 21.94 -13.93 -1.39
N HIS A 29 22.06 -15.13 -1.96
CA HIS A 29 23.12 -15.44 -2.93
C HIS A 29 22.74 -14.96 -4.33
N LYS A 30 23.75 -14.48 -5.08
CA LYS A 30 23.60 -13.93 -6.43
C LYS A 30 24.11 -14.91 -7.48
N ILE A 31 23.38 -15.12 -8.55
CA ILE A 31 23.81 -15.95 -9.70
C ILE A 31 23.40 -15.30 -11.02
N CYS A 32 24.14 -15.57 -12.11
CA CYS A 32 23.78 -15.09 -13.44
C CYS A 32 22.64 -15.92 -14.06
N GLY A 33 21.98 -15.36 -15.07
CA GLY A 33 20.88 -16.02 -15.79
C GLY A 33 21.23 -17.40 -16.37
N GLU A 34 22.43 -17.54 -16.95
CA GLU A 34 22.90 -18.82 -17.51
C GLU A 34 23.08 -19.90 -16.43
N CYS A 35 23.70 -19.55 -15.30
CA CYS A 35 23.86 -20.45 -14.17
C CYS A 35 22.51 -20.82 -13.54
N LEU A 36 21.58 -19.86 -13.45
CA LEU A 36 20.23 -20.08 -12.96
C LEU A 36 19.48 -21.09 -13.85
N GLU A 37 19.53 -20.89 -15.17
CA GLU A 37 18.86 -21.77 -16.13
C GLU A 37 19.46 -23.18 -16.10
N ASN A 38 20.79 -23.30 -16.12
CA ASN A 38 21.46 -24.59 -16.03
C ASN A 38 21.12 -25.32 -14.73
N HIS A 39 21.10 -24.62 -13.58
CA HIS A 39 20.89 -25.24 -12.28
C HIS A 39 19.42 -25.61 -12.01
N LEU A 40 18.48 -24.67 -12.22
CA LEU A 40 17.07 -24.90 -11.93
C LEU A 40 16.33 -25.63 -13.04
N ASN A 41 16.62 -25.35 -14.32
CA ASN A 41 15.85 -25.94 -15.43
C ASN A 41 16.51 -27.21 -15.97
N LYS A 42 17.82 -27.20 -16.27
CA LYS A 42 18.47 -28.39 -16.88
C LYS A 42 18.72 -29.50 -15.87
N HIS A 43 19.17 -29.16 -14.67
CA HIS A 43 19.43 -30.16 -13.62
C HIS A 43 18.24 -30.39 -12.67
N ASN A 44 17.16 -29.62 -12.81
CA ASN A 44 15.96 -29.67 -11.96
C ASN A 44 16.27 -29.61 -10.45
N LYS A 45 17.32 -28.87 -10.05
CA LYS A 45 17.74 -28.76 -8.64
C LYS A 45 17.02 -27.62 -7.96
N GLN A 46 16.05 -27.92 -7.10
CA GLN A 46 15.25 -26.92 -6.38
C GLN A 46 15.92 -26.41 -5.09
N HIS A 47 17.22 -26.15 -5.14
CA HIS A 47 17.99 -25.65 -4.00
C HIS A 47 19.06 -24.65 -4.43
N CYS A 48 19.44 -23.73 -3.54
CA CYS A 48 20.53 -22.80 -3.79
C CYS A 48 21.83 -23.58 -4.06
N PRO A 49 22.61 -23.21 -5.08
CA PRO A 49 23.84 -23.93 -5.43
C PRO A 49 25.00 -23.65 -4.46
N ARG A 50 24.92 -22.58 -3.64
CA ARG A 50 25.92 -22.26 -2.61
C ARG A 50 25.59 -22.86 -1.25
N CYS A 51 24.40 -22.56 -0.70
CA CYS A 51 24.03 -22.99 0.65
C CYS A 51 23.07 -24.19 0.71
N LYS A 52 22.63 -24.73 -0.44
CA LYS A 52 21.71 -25.89 -0.54
C LYS A 52 20.35 -25.72 0.15
N ILE A 53 19.96 -24.48 0.50
CA ILE A 53 18.62 -24.16 0.99
C ILE A 53 17.62 -24.36 -0.15
N ALA A 54 16.50 -25.03 0.11
CA ALA A 54 15.45 -25.24 -0.87
C ALA A 54 14.88 -23.91 -1.36
N ILE A 55 14.71 -23.78 -2.68
CA ILE A 55 14.21 -22.56 -3.33
C ILE A 55 13.21 -22.93 -4.43
N THR A 56 12.17 -22.11 -4.57
CA THR A 56 11.22 -22.19 -5.69
C THR A 56 11.52 -21.10 -6.71
N LYS A 57 11.04 -21.25 -7.95
CA LYS A 57 11.16 -20.20 -9.00
C LYS A 57 10.64 -18.83 -8.55
N LYS A 58 9.64 -18.79 -7.67
CA LYS A 58 9.07 -17.55 -7.10
C LYS A 58 10.04 -16.80 -6.18
N ASN A 59 11.03 -17.49 -5.60
CA ASN A 59 12.01 -16.90 -4.69
C ASN A 59 13.24 -16.35 -5.43
N VAL A 60 13.21 -16.36 -6.77
CA VAL A 60 14.29 -15.86 -7.62
C VAL A 60 13.83 -14.54 -8.20
N VAL A 61 14.51 -13.46 -7.80
CA VAL A 61 14.18 -12.10 -8.21
C VAL A 61 15.33 -11.55 -9.06
N PRO A 62 15.04 -10.87 -10.19
CA PRO A 62 16.06 -10.15 -10.94
C PRO A 62 16.77 -9.17 -10.02
N PHE A 63 18.10 -9.13 -10.10
CA PHE A 63 18.92 -8.31 -9.23
C PHE A 63 19.68 -7.30 -10.05
N ASP A 64 19.30 -6.04 -9.88
CA ASP A 64 20.05 -4.90 -10.38
C ASP A 64 20.71 -4.18 -9.20
N ILE A 65 22.01 -3.95 -9.32
CA ILE A 65 22.82 -3.31 -8.28
C ILE A 65 22.49 -1.82 -8.21
N GLU A 66 22.31 -1.19 -9.37
CA GLU A 66 21.99 0.24 -9.45
C GLU A 66 20.60 0.49 -8.86
N GLU A 67 19.62 -0.34 -9.21
CA GLU A 67 18.28 -0.26 -8.66
C GLU A 67 18.28 -0.48 -7.14
N LYS A 68 19.09 -1.41 -6.63
CA LYS A 68 19.21 -1.63 -5.19
C LYS A 68 19.81 -0.42 -4.46
N ILE A 69 20.88 0.16 -4.98
CA ILE A 69 21.52 1.35 -4.39
C ILE A 69 20.52 2.51 -4.39
N TYR A 70 19.87 2.75 -5.52
CA TYR A 70 18.86 3.79 -5.66
C TYR A 70 17.68 3.57 -4.71
N SER A 71 17.14 2.36 -4.64
CA SER A 71 16.04 1.99 -3.74
C SER A 71 16.41 2.20 -2.27
N ASN A 72 17.63 1.84 -1.87
CA ASN A 72 18.12 2.09 -0.52
C ASN A 72 18.17 3.60 -0.20
N GLN A 73 18.77 4.40 -1.08
CA GLN A 73 18.83 5.86 -0.91
C GLN A 73 17.43 6.48 -0.88
N LYS A 74 16.54 6.06 -1.78
CA LYS A 74 15.15 6.53 -1.83
C LYS A 74 14.41 6.23 -0.53
N ASN A 75 14.53 5.02 0.00
CA ASN A 75 13.89 4.61 1.25
C ASN A 75 14.40 5.42 2.45
N ILE A 76 15.70 5.64 2.55
CA ILE A 76 16.31 6.46 3.63
C ILE A 76 15.87 7.91 3.50
N ARG A 77 15.96 8.49 2.29
CA ARG A 77 15.56 9.89 2.05
C ARG A 77 14.08 10.11 2.33
N SER A 78 13.19 9.20 1.95
CA SER A 78 11.75 9.29 2.24
C SER A 78 11.51 9.39 3.74
N LYS A 79 12.06 8.44 4.51
CA LYS A 79 11.91 8.42 5.98
C LYS A 79 12.45 9.69 6.63
N LEU A 80 13.61 10.16 6.20
CA LEU A 80 14.20 11.36 6.77
C LEU A 80 13.43 12.62 6.38
N THR A 81 12.86 12.69 5.17
CA THR A 81 12.06 13.84 4.73
C THR A 81 10.76 13.96 5.53
N GLU A 82 10.16 12.84 5.93
CA GLU A 82 8.99 12.80 6.81
C GLU A 82 9.29 13.34 8.21
N ILE A 83 10.46 13.01 8.77
CA ILE A 83 10.88 13.46 10.10
C ILE A 83 11.40 14.91 10.06
N PHE A 84 12.22 15.24 9.06
CA PHE A 84 12.86 16.53 8.87
C PHE A 84 12.07 17.41 7.88
N ASN A 85 10.81 17.69 8.22
CA ASN A 85 9.86 18.35 7.32
C ASN A 85 9.86 19.89 7.40
N LYS A 86 10.87 20.52 8.03
CA LYS A 86 10.95 22.00 8.09
C LYS A 86 11.20 22.58 6.70
N LYS A 87 10.39 23.55 6.30
CA LYS A 87 10.47 24.26 5.01
C LYS A 87 11.10 25.64 5.19
N ARG A 88 11.31 26.34 4.07
CA ARG A 88 11.93 27.68 4.05
C ARG A 88 11.28 28.68 5.02
N HIS A 89 9.96 28.62 5.19
CA HIS A 89 9.20 29.53 6.06
C HIS A 89 9.50 29.34 7.56
N ASN A 90 10.06 28.21 7.98
CA ASN A 90 10.45 27.97 9.38
C ASN A 90 11.79 28.62 9.76
N PHE A 91 12.49 29.26 8.81
CA PHE A 91 13.82 29.83 9.02
C PHE A 91 13.82 31.33 8.74
N GLN A 92 14.58 32.08 9.55
CA GLN A 92 14.74 33.52 9.37
C GLN A 92 15.50 33.82 8.06
N ASN A 93 16.61 33.13 7.82
CA ASN A 93 17.54 33.42 6.73
C ASN A 93 17.73 32.23 5.79
N THR A 94 18.01 32.50 4.52
CA THR A 94 18.24 31.47 3.49
C THR A 94 19.49 30.62 3.78
N PRO A 95 20.63 31.18 4.25
CA PRO A 95 21.78 30.38 4.64
C PRO A 95 21.49 29.35 5.75
N LEU A 96 20.64 29.69 6.73
CA LEU A 96 20.27 28.75 7.79
C LEU A 96 19.44 27.57 7.25
N TYR A 97 18.57 27.83 6.28
CA TYR A 97 17.81 26.80 5.60
C TYR A 97 18.73 25.89 4.78
N ASN A 98 19.69 26.46 4.04
CA ASN A 98 20.65 25.67 3.26
C ASN A 98 21.52 24.79 4.16
N ASN A 99 22.05 25.34 5.27
CA ASN A 99 22.80 24.56 6.25
C ASN A 99 21.98 23.43 6.87
N TYR A 100 20.66 23.60 7.00
CA TYR A 100 19.76 22.55 7.46
C TYR A 100 19.58 21.44 6.42
N LEU A 101 19.40 21.81 5.13
CA LEU A 101 19.31 20.83 4.04
C LEU A 101 20.62 20.04 3.90
N GLU A 102 21.76 20.71 3.96
CA GLU A 102 23.08 20.08 3.89
C GLU A 102 23.28 19.06 5.01
N LYS A 103 22.91 19.40 6.26
CA LYS A 103 22.94 18.46 7.39
C LYS A 103 22.08 17.21 7.16
N ILE A 104 20.93 17.35 6.51
CA ILE A 104 20.07 16.18 6.20
C ILE A 104 20.73 15.32 5.13
N GLU A 105 21.31 15.94 4.10
CA GLU A 105 22.03 15.23 3.05
C GLU A 105 23.28 14.51 3.57
N ASP A 106 24.01 15.10 4.52
CA ASP A 106 25.11 14.44 5.23
C ASP A 106 24.62 13.19 5.97
N ILE A 107 23.48 13.29 6.67
CA ILE A 107 22.86 12.14 7.37
C ILE A 107 22.47 11.06 6.36
N ILE A 108 21.83 11.41 5.24
CA ILE A 108 21.45 10.47 4.18
C ILE A 108 22.69 9.76 3.65
N PHE A 109 23.72 10.51 3.27
CA PHE A 109 24.96 10.00 2.70
C PHE A 109 25.68 9.04 3.67
N MET A 110 25.75 9.40 4.95
CA MET A 110 26.33 8.56 6.00
C MET A 110 25.56 7.24 6.18
N LEU A 111 24.23 7.25 6.03
CA LEU A 111 23.42 6.04 6.16
C LEU A 111 23.50 5.13 4.93
N THR A 112 23.66 5.69 3.72
CA THR A 112 23.69 4.92 2.46
C THR A 112 25.04 4.29 2.13
N ASN A 113 26.15 5.03 2.25
CA ASN A 113 27.44 4.65 1.67
C ASN A 113 28.39 3.92 2.62
N GLU A 114 27.86 3.34 3.70
CA GLU A 114 28.61 2.61 4.75
C GLU A 114 29.19 3.50 5.85
N CYS A 115 28.40 3.69 6.90
CA CYS A 115 28.90 4.11 8.21
C CYS A 115 29.31 2.91 9.04
N ASP A 116 30.40 3.05 9.80
CA ASP A 116 30.69 2.21 10.97
C ASP A 116 29.41 1.99 11.79
N GLU A 117 29.16 0.76 12.28
CA GLU A 117 27.97 0.47 13.07
C GLU A 117 27.78 1.43 14.25
N LYS A 118 28.90 1.89 14.85
CA LYS A 118 28.89 2.88 15.92
C LYS A 118 28.34 4.24 15.45
N LYS A 119 28.80 4.75 14.31
CA LYS A 119 28.33 6.02 13.72
C LYS A 119 26.87 5.92 13.33
N ARG A 120 26.47 4.81 12.68
CA ARG A 120 25.06 4.55 12.34
C ARG A 120 24.16 4.60 13.57
N LYS A 121 24.54 3.94 14.67
CA LYS A 121 23.78 3.98 15.93
C LYS A 121 23.66 5.39 16.53
N ILE A 122 24.73 6.20 16.46
CA ILE A 122 24.71 7.59 16.94
C ILE A 122 23.72 8.42 16.12
N ILE A 123 23.75 8.29 14.80
CA ILE A 123 22.85 9.01 13.88
C ILE A 123 21.39 8.57 14.11
N GLU A 124 21.13 7.27 14.23
CA GLU A 124 19.78 6.76 14.52
C GLU A 124 19.26 7.26 15.88
N ALA A 125 20.12 7.34 16.90
CA ALA A 125 19.75 7.90 18.19
C ALA A 125 19.44 9.40 18.08
N TYR A 126 20.21 10.15 17.28
CA TYR A 126 19.94 11.55 16.98
C TYR A 126 18.59 11.74 16.28
N ILE A 127 18.28 10.93 15.26
CA ILE A 127 17.01 10.97 14.53
C ILE A 127 15.83 10.72 15.48
N LYS A 128 15.91 9.65 16.30
CA LYS A 128 14.87 9.32 17.29
C LYS A 128 14.67 10.42 18.34
N ARG A 129 15.74 11.05 18.77
CA ARG A 129 15.68 12.17 19.70
C ARG A 129 15.00 13.38 19.05
N TYR A 130 15.41 13.73 17.83
CA TYR A 130 14.82 14.82 17.07
C TYR A 130 13.32 14.60 16.84
N GLU A 131 12.94 13.39 16.42
CA GLU A 131 11.54 13.00 16.21
C GLU A 131 10.72 13.25 17.48
N LYS A 132 11.17 12.74 18.64
CA LYS A 132 10.49 12.92 19.94
C LYS A 132 10.38 14.37 20.37
N GLU A 133 11.42 15.16 20.18
CA GLU A 133 11.44 16.57 20.57
C GLU A 133 10.57 17.44 19.64
N ASN A 134 10.38 17.04 18.38
CA ASN A 134 9.73 17.85 17.35
C ASN A 134 8.37 17.27 16.88
N ILE A 135 7.78 16.27 17.55
CA ILE A 135 6.52 15.62 17.12
C ILE A 135 5.44 16.64 16.72
N LYS A 136 5.14 17.60 17.61
CA LYS A 136 4.10 18.61 17.35
C LYS A 136 4.39 19.46 16.10
N LEU A 137 5.65 19.91 15.96
CA LEU A 137 6.07 20.68 14.79
C LEU A 137 6.00 19.86 13.51
N ILE A 138 6.32 18.57 13.58
CA ILE A 138 6.23 17.64 12.45
C ILE A 138 4.76 17.48 12.04
N GLU A 139 3.85 17.27 12.99
CA GLU A 139 2.41 17.14 12.73
C GLU A 139 1.80 18.41 12.12
N GLU A 140 2.14 19.58 12.65
CA GLU A 140 1.71 20.88 12.12
C GLU A 140 2.20 21.08 10.69
N ASN A 141 3.49 20.83 10.43
CA ASN A 141 4.07 20.93 9.10
C ASN A 141 3.44 19.93 8.12
N ASN A 142 3.16 18.70 8.56
CA ASN A 142 2.51 17.68 7.71
C ASN A 142 1.09 18.09 7.34
N SER A 143 0.34 18.67 8.29
CA SER A 143 -1.00 19.20 8.05
C SER A 143 -0.96 20.34 7.02
N LEU A 144 -0.01 21.26 7.16
CA LEU A 144 0.19 22.36 6.21
C LEU A 144 0.58 21.85 4.81
N ILE A 145 1.45 20.84 4.72
CA ILE A 145 1.84 20.22 3.44
C ILE A 145 0.61 19.61 2.78
N TYR A 146 -0.17 18.83 3.53
CA TYR A 146 -1.39 18.19 3.03
C TYR A 146 -2.43 19.21 2.55
N GLU A 147 -2.65 20.30 3.29
CA GLU A 147 -3.56 21.38 2.87
C GLU A 147 -3.09 22.07 1.58
N ASN A 148 -1.79 22.33 1.45
CA ASN A 148 -1.24 22.95 0.26
C ASN A 148 -1.31 22.01 -0.95
N GLU A 149 -1.06 20.72 -0.78
CA GLU A 149 -1.23 19.70 -1.83
C GLU A 149 -2.70 19.59 -2.25
N LYS A 150 -3.62 19.56 -1.28
CA LYS A 150 -5.06 19.60 -1.54
C LYS A 150 -5.43 20.82 -2.38
N LYS A 151 -5.00 22.03 -1.99
CA LYS A 151 -5.28 23.26 -2.73
C LYS A 151 -4.78 23.19 -4.18
N LYS A 152 -3.53 22.77 -4.39
CA LYS A 152 -2.95 22.60 -5.74
C LYS A 152 -3.73 21.60 -6.59
N ILE A 153 -4.10 20.46 -6.02
CA ILE A 153 -4.87 19.42 -6.73
C ILE A 153 -6.26 19.95 -7.11
N HIS A 154 -6.92 20.70 -6.23
CA HIS A 154 -8.19 21.37 -6.54
C HIS A 154 -8.06 22.43 -7.63
N GLU A 155 -7.00 23.23 -7.62
CA GLU A 155 -6.71 24.23 -8.65
C GLU A 155 -6.53 23.57 -10.03
N ILE A 156 -5.72 22.51 -10.11
CA ILE A 156 -5.51 21.76 -11.36
C ILE A 156 -6.84 21.21 -11.89
N VAL A 157 -7.65 20.56 -11.02
CA VAL A 157 -8.94 20.00 -11.44
C VAL A 157 -9.91 21.09 -11.93
N LYS A 158 -9.86 22.28 -11.33
CA LYS A 158 -10.68 23.43 -11.75
C LYS A 158 -10.24 23.98 -13.10
N GLU A 159 -8.94 24.03 -13.38
CA GLU A 159 -8.37 24.53 -14.63
C GLU A 159 -8.51 23.55 -15.79
N GLU A 160 -8.21 22.26 -15.56
CA GLU A 160 -8.27 21.21 -16.58
C GLU A 160 -9.71 20.75 -16.86
N GLY A 161 -10.61 20.87 -15.87
CA GLY A 161 -12.00 20.46 -15.97
C GLY A 161 -12.12 18.97 -16.33
N ASN A 162 -12.96 18.65 -17.32
CA ASN A 162 -13.07 17.28 -17.86
C ASN A 162 -12.57 17.21 -19.31
N LEU A 163 -11.80 18.20 -19.76
CA LEU A 163 -11.47 18.36 -21.19
C LEU A 163 -10.73 17.13 -21.73
N TYR A 164 -9.74 16.64 -20.97
CA TYR A 164 -8.93 15.49 -21.38
C TYR A 164 -9.72 14.18 -21.36
N GLU A 165 -10.62 13.99 -20.39
CA GLU A 165 -11.50 12.82 -20.34
C GLU A 165 -12.49 12.80 -21.50
N ILE A 166 -13.05 13.96 -21.85
CA ILE A 166 -13.96 14.11 -22.99
C ILE A 166 -13.22 13.79 -24.30
N ILE A 167 -12.01 14.32 -24.51
CA ILE A 167 -11.23 14.05 -25.72
C ILE A 167 -10.87 12.57 -25.82
N LYS A 168 -10.44 11.96 -24.71
CA LYS A 168 -10.05 10.54 -24.67
C LYS A 168 -11.21 9.58 -24.93
N GLN A 169 -12.43 9.97 -24.52
CA GLN A 169 -13.62 9.12 -24.63
C GLN A 169 -14.51 9.44 -25.84
N ARG A 170 -14.18 10.43 -26.68
CA ARG A 170 -14.90 10.71 -27.92
C ARG A 170 -14.91 9.47 -28.82
N PRO A 171 -16.08 8.84 -29.06
CA PRO A 171 -16.18 7.77 -30.04
C PRO A 171 -16.16 8.38 -31.46
N ILE A 172 -15.64 7.64 -32.44
CA ILE A 172 -15.68 8.01 -33.87
C ILE A 172 -17.12 8.00 -34.41
N VAL A 173 -18.07 7.41 -33.69
CA VAL A 173 -19.48 7.26 -34.07
C VAL A 173 -20.38 7.74 -32.95
N ASN A 174 -21.29 8.67 -33.28
CA ASN A 174 -22.29 9.26 -32.38
C ASN A 174 -23.11 8.20 -31.64
N LYS A 175 -22.77 7.92 -30.38
CA LYS A 175 -23.71 7.40 -29.38
C LYS A 175 -23.99 8.50 -28.38
N LEU A 176 -25.25 8.89 -28.28
CA LEU A 176 -25.79 9.75 -27.23
C LEU A 176 -25.76 8.97 -25.90
N ASN A 177 -24.61 8.94 -25.25
CA ASN A 177 -24.51 8.52 -23.86
C ASN A 177 -24.24 9.77 -23.01
N ASN A 178 -25.18 10.11 -22.13
CA ASN A 178 -24.99 11.11 -21.07
C ASN A 178 -24.06 10.54 -19.98
N GLU A 179 -22.80 10.26 -20.32
CA GLU A 179 -21.81 9.82 -19.35
C GLU A 179 -21.24 11.05 -18.64
N THR A 180 -21.47 11.13 -17.32
CA THR A 180 -20.87 12.17 -16.48
C THR A 180 -19.38 11.89 -16.34
N TYR A 181 -18.55 12.62 -17.10
CA TYR A 181 -17.10 12.49 -17.00
C TYR A 181 -16.60 13.03 -15.66
N VAL A 182 -15.67 12.31 -15.05
CA VAL A 182 -15.00 12.70 -13.80
C VAL A 182 -13.50 12.72 -14.07
N HIS A 183 -12.86 13.82 -13.71
CA HIS A 183 -11.43 14.05 -13.87
C HIS A 183 -10.58 12.95 -13.22
N SER A 184 -9.50 12.55 -13.89
CA SER A 184 -8.51 11.56 -13.44
C SER A 184 -8.02 11.81 -12.01
N LEU A 185 -7.69 13.05 -11.64
CA LEU A 185 -7.21 13.39 -10.30
C LEU A 185 -8.27 13.21 -9.21
N VAL A 186 -9.54 13.41 -9.54
CA VAL A 186 -10.67 13.16 -8.62
C VAL A 186 -10.85 11.66 -8.38
N LYS A 187 -10.66 10.83 -9.42
CA LYS A 187 -10.71 9.36 -9.30
C LYS A 187 -9.55 8.80 -8.48
N GLU A 188 -8.35 9.33 -8.68
CA GLU A 188 -7.14 8.90 -7.96
C GLU A 188 -7.14 9.35 -6.50
N ASN A 189 -7.72 10.53 -6.21
CA ASN A 189 -7.72 11.12 -4.87
C ASN A 189 -9.12 11.43 -4.32
N PRO A 190 -10.04 10.46 -4.16
CA PRO A 190 -11.43 10.74 -3.75
C PRO A 190 -11.54 11.47 -2.40
N LYS A 191 -10.59 11.18 -1.49
CA LYS A 191 -10.54 11.77 -0.13
C LYS A 191 -10.33 13.29 -0.14
N LEU A 192 -9.72 13.84 -1.20
CA LEU A 192 -9.45 15.28 -1.30
C LEU A 192 -10.68 16.07 -1.75
N PHE A 193 -11.61 15.44 -2.48
CA PHE A 193 -12.75 16.08 -3.14
C PHE A 193 -14.10 15.78 -2.50
N ASN A 194 -14.18 14.70 -1.70
CA ASN A 194 -15.33 14.47 -0.85
C ASN A 194 -15.32 15.50 0.28
N GLU A 195 -15.80 16.72 -0.01
CA GLU A 195 -16.43 17.53 1.01
C GLU A 195 -17.64 16.73 1.47
N VAL A 196 -17.50 15.99 2.57
CA VAL A 196 -18.67 15.61 3.34
C VAL A 196 -19.29 16.93 3.76
N LYS A 197 -20.28 17.40 2.98
CA LYS A 197 -21.21 18.43 3.41
C LYS A 197 -22.00 17.81 4.55
N VAL A 198 -21.40 17.76 5.73
CA VAL A 198 -22.10 17.60 6.98
C VAL A 198 -22.84 18.92 7.19
N THR A 199 -23.86 19.19 6.37
CA THR A 199 -24.83 20.22 6.70
C THR A 199 -25.60 19.67 7.89
N ASN A 200 -25.21 20.12 9.07
CA ASN A 200 -25.87 19.89 10.35
C ASN A 200 -25.90 18.41 10.79
N ILE A 201 -24.81 17.91 11.36
CA ILE A 201 -24.98 17.04 12.54
C ILE A 201 -25.31 18.01 13.67
N SER A 202 -26.59 18.35 13.80
CA SER A 202 -27.12 18.42 15.16
C SER A 202 -26.87 17.03 15.76
N GLU A 203 -26.46 16.96 17.02
CA GLU A 203 -26.37 15.71 17.80
C GLU A 203 -27.77 15.09 18.03
N SER A 204 -28.62 15.07 17.01
CA SER A 204 -29.87 14.34 17.01
C SER A 204 -29.54 12.88 16.76
N GLN A 205 -29.84 12.05 17.75
CA GLN A 205 -29.83 10.61 17.60
C GLN A 205 -30.58 10.21 16.31
N PRO A 206 -30.12 9.18 15.58
CA PRO A 206 -30.82 8.70 14.40
C PRO A 206 -32.26 8.36 14.78
N GLN A 207 -33.22 9.13 14.25
CA GLN A 207 -34.65 8.86 14.42
C GLN A 207 -35.17 8.05 13.22
N PRO A 208 -36.05 7.07 13.43
CA PRO A 208 -36.66 6.33 12.34
C PRO A 208 -37.51 7.26 11.46
N LEU A 209 -37.57 6.96 10.17
CA LEU A 209 -38.38 7.68 9.17
C LEU A 209 -39.87 7.70 9.51
N ASN A 210 -40.33 6.77 10.35
CA ASN A 210 -41.70 6.72 10.84
C ASN A 210 -41.77 7.35 12.25
N PRO A 211 -42.42 8.52 12.42
CA PRO A 211 -42.52 9.24 13.70
C PRO A 211 -43.25 8.45 14.81
N ALA A 212 -44.00 7.41 14.44
CA ALA A 212 -44.70 6.54 15.39
C ALA A 212 -43.76 5.53 16.09
N ILE A 213 -42.57 5.28 15.52
CA ILE A 213 -41.58 4.38 16.09
C ILE A 213 -40.63 5.26 16.91
N ARG A 214 -40.68 5.17 18.24
CA ARG A 214 -39.76 5.92 19.12
C ARG A 214 -38.73 5.00 19.75
N ASN A 215 -39.13 3.76 20.04
CA ASN A 215 -38.31 2.71 20.59
C ASN A 215 -38.39 1.45 19.72
N ASP A 216 -37.40 0.56 19.82
CA ASP A 216 -37.39 -0.73 19.11
C ASP A 216 -38.63 -1.59 19.42
N THR A 217 -39.26 -1.38 20.58
CA THR A 217 -40.52 -2.03 20.99
C THR A 217 -41.74 -1.60 20.19
N ASP A 218 -41.66 -0.45 19.51
CA ASP A 218 -42.78 0.10 18.72
C ASP A 218 -42.83 -0.51 17.32
N ILE A 219 -41.80 -1.28 16.92
CA ILE A 219 -41.78 -2.04 15.68
C ILE A 219 -42.68 -3.28 15.89
N PRO A 220 -43.85 -3.37 15.22
CA PRO A 220 -44.74 -4.49 15.42
C PRO A 220 -44.08 -5.78 14.91
N VAL A 221 -43.84 -6.72 15.81
CA VAL A 221 -43.33 -8.06 15.45
C VAL A 221 -44.39 -8.76 14.62
N ARG A 222 -44.04 -9.09 13.37
CA ARG A 222 -44.94 -9.80 12.47
C ARG A 222 -45.20 -11.19 13.03
N LYS A 223 -46.44 -11.47 13.43
CA LYS A 223 -46.86 -12.80 13.87
C LYS A 223 -47.29 -13.60 12.64
N PHE A 224 -46.70 -14.77 12.47
CA PHE A 224 -47.10 -15.71 11.43
C PHE A 224 -48.09 -16.71 12.01
N VAL A 225 -49.16 -17.01 11.28
CA VAL A 225 -50.22 -17.90 11.76
C VAL A 225 -49.95 -19.34 11.31
N SER A 226 -49.21 -19.52 10.22
CA SER A 226 -48.86 -20.83 9.66
C SER A 226 -47.37 -20.98 9.34
N GLU A 227 -46.89 -22.22 9.31
CA GLU A 227 -45.50 -22.54 8.95
C GLU A 227 -45.20 -22.18 7.49
N GLU A 228 -46.19 -22.29 6.59
CA GLU A 228 -46.04 -21.92 5.19
C GLU A 228 -45.84 -20.41 5.00
N GLU A 229 -46.53 -19.58 5.79
CA GLU A 229 -46.32 -18.14 5.80
C GLU A 229 -44.91 -17.77 6.28
N ILE A 230 -44.40 -18.47 7.31
CA ILE A 230 -43.03 -18.27 7.81
C ILE A 230 -42.03 -18.56 6.69
N LYS A 231 -42.15 -19.71 6.03
CA LYS A 231 -41.23 -20.12 4.94
C LYS A 231 -41.23 -19.15 3.75
N LYS A 232 -42.37 -18.53 3.45
CA LYS A 232 -42.49 -17.52 2.37
C LYS A 232 -41.99 -16.13 2.77
N SER A 233 -41.81 -15.85 4.06
CA SER A 233 -41.64 -14.48 4.54
C SER A 233 -40.21 -13.93 4.49
N ASP A 234 -39.23 -14.67 3.95
CA ASP A 234 -37.79 -14.37 4.00
C ASP A 234 -37.29 -13.98 5.41
N TYR A 235 -38.07 -14.31 6.44
CA TYR A 235 -37.80 -13.93 7.82
C TYR A 235 -36.68 -14.83 8.34
N ALA A 236 -35.50 -14.26 8.57
CA ALA A 236 -34.39 -14.97 9.15
C ALA A 236 -34.75 -15.39 10.58
N GLY A 237 -34.92 -16.70 10.82
CA GLY A 237 -35.32 -17.29 12.11
C GLY A 237 -34.29 -17.16 13.24
N GLY A 238 -33.33 -16.24 13.12
CA GLY A 238 -32.21 -16.08 14.05
C GLY A 238 -31.15 -17.18 13.92
N TYR A 239 -30.14 -17.09 14.78
CA TYR A 239 -29.06 -18.06 14.89
C TYR A 239 -29.27 -18.90 16.15
N ASP A 240 -29.46 -20.21 15.98
CA ASP A 240 -29.45 -21.19 17.07
C ASP A 240 -28.37 -22.24 16.80
N ILE A 241 -27.43 -22.35 17.74
CA ILE A 241 -26.32 -23.29 17.71
C ILE A 241 -26.78 -24.72 17.46
N SER A 242 -27.88 -25.14 18.08
CA SER A 242 -28.38 -26.51 18.00
C SER A 242 -28.88 -26.87 16.59
N ILE A 243 -29.54 -25.93 15.92
CA ILE A 243 -30.04 -26.07 14.54
C ILE A 243 -28.87 -26.14 13.55
N VAL A 244 -27.87 -25.29 13.75
CA VAL A 244 -26.67 -25.26 12.89
C VAL A 244 -25.91 -26.58 12.98
N PHE A 245 -25.64 -27.08 14.18
CA PHE A 245 -24.94 -28.36 14.36
C PHE A 245 -25.71 -29.53 13.74
N LYS A 246 -27.03 -29.58 13.95
CA LYS A 246 -27.87 -30.62 13.35
C LYS A 246 -27.83 -30.60 11.82
N ARG A 247 -27.81 -29.41 11.21
CA ARG A 247 -27.68 -29.26 9.75
C ARG A 247 -26.28 -29.69 9.26
N CYS A 248 -25.23 -29.28 9.96
CA CYS A 248 -23.86 -29.73 9.68
C CYS A 248 -23.74 -31.25 9.74
N ASP A 249 -24.32 -31.90 10.75
CA ASP A 249 -24.34 -33.36 10.87
C ASP A 249 -25.10 -34.02 9.72
N GLN A 250 -26.23 -33.46 9.29
CA GLN A 250 -26.98 -33.97 8.14
C GLN A 250 -26.21 -33.84 6.82
N GLU A 251 -25.56 -32.70 6.58
CA GLU A 251 -24.74 -32.47 5.38
C GLU A 251 -23.46 -33.31 5.38
N PHE A 252 -22.84 -33.51 6.55
CA PHE A 252 -21.68 -34.39 6.71
C PHE A 252 -22.05 -35.86 6.47
N ASN A 253 -23.16 -36.33 7.04
CA ASN A 253 -23.59 -37.71 6.83
C ASN A 253 -24.05 -37.96 5.39
N SER A 254 -24.72 -37.00 4.73
CA SER A 254 -25.14 -37.17 3.34
C SER A 254 -23.97 -37.25 2.36
N THR A 255 -22.85 -36.59 2.68
CA THR A 255 -21.62 -36.65 1.86
C THR A 255 -20.81 -37.92 2.08
N ILE A 256 -20.89 -38.55 3.27
CA ILE A 256 -20.20 -39.82 3.55
C ILE A 256 -20.82 -41.00 2.77
N TYR A 257 -22.14 -41.04 2.62
CA TYR A 257 -22.82 -42.14 1.91
C TYR A 257 -22.78 -42.04 0.37
N LEU A 258 -22.21 -40.98 -0.19
CA LEU A 258 -22.01 -40.82 -1.65
C LEU A 258 -20.63 -41.28 -2.12
N ASN A 259 -19.72 -41.67 -1.21
CA ASN A 259 -18.35 -42.09 -1.53
C ASN A 259 -18.05 -43.57 -1.16
N ILE A 260 -19.08 -44.42 -1.09
CA ILE A 260 -18.96 -45.90 -1.06
C ILE A 260 -19.72 -46.48 -2.25
#